data_AF-A0A1L7X8J9-F1
#
_entry.id   AF-A0A1L7X8J9-F1
#
_cell.length_a   1.000
_cell.length_b   1.000
_cell.length_c   1.000
_cell.angle_alpha   90.00
_cell.angle_beta   90.00
_cell.angle_gamma   90.00
#
_symmetry.space_group_name_H-M   'P 1'
#
loop_
_entity.id
_entity.type
_entity.pdbx_description
1 polymer ?
#
loop_
_entity_poly.entity_id
_entity_poly.type
_entity_poly.pdbx_seq_one_letter_code
_entity_poly.pdbx_strand_id
1 'polypeptide(L)'
;MEAQDIARTLPPDPRVGVTPKYSREATIAAVTSFYQSLCKLPHFDPSDILYPPTQGWPNITHETFSAYCKSEEVVELLRHLPYLKPYSSNADGGPKGRYQGQCDYLLAPDTLCINYSDEKLQHFADGRIQDGKGSGPLWLEIPPWVVPLTRSVDNYGIWLLFDTTDGTATRYDLVGYTYDPDYEPDDPRHWRDKCEDVTMRLKDYLEMWNEKWMCLTWLCVPGETRPSLRFHSPNEGYKDEKDAQMQEIMRTHGWPDAFRKEECKEALLVWKNREDEASRFEVLAKLKS
;
A
#
# COMPACT_ATOMS: atom_id res chain seq x y z
N MET A 1 -14.71 -17.01 23.99
CA MET A 1 -15.48 -16.32 22.95
C MET A 1 -14.67 -16.46 21.68
N GLU A 2 -15.25 -16.99 20.60
CA GLU A 2 -14.50 -17.15 19.35
C GLU A 2 -14.16 -15.77 18.77
N ALA A 3 -13.07 -15.66 18.01
CA ALA A 3 -12.63 -14.36 17.47
C ALA A 3 -13.73 -13.65 16.64
N GLN A 4 -14.63 -14.43 16.04
CA GLN A 4 -15.77 -13.95 15.29
C GLN A 4 -16.87 -13.35 16.16
N ASP A 5 -17.04 -13.86 17.39
CA ASP A 5 -17.98 -13.30 18.36
C ASP A 5 -17.49 -11.96 18.92
N ILE A 6 -16.18 -11.85 19.19
CA ILE A 6 -15.56 -10.57 19.58
C ILE A 6 -15.82 -9.54 18.48
N ALA A 7 -15.42 -9.85 17.24
CA ALA A 7 -15.56 -8.96 16.09
C ALA A 7 -16.97 -8.39 15.88
N ARG A 8 -18.02 -9.20 16.11
CA ARG A 8 -19.42 -8.80 15.94
C ARG A 8 -19.95 -7.84 17.01
N THR A 9 -19.24 -7.71 18.13
CA THR A 9 -19.71 -6.96 19.31
C THR A 9 -18.89 -5.71 19.59
N LEU A 10 -17.77 -5.51 18.89
CA LEU A 10 -16.90 -4.37 19.12
C LEU A 10 -17.62 -3.07 18.74
N PRO A 11 -17.55 -2.03 19.61
CA PRO A 11 -17.99 -0.71 19.22
C PRO A 11 -17.00 -0.12 18.20
N PRO A 12 -17.46 0.80 17.33
CA PRO A 12 -16.58 1.49 16.39
C PRO A 12 -15.44 2.24 17.09
N ASP A 13 -14.31 2.38 16.41
CA ASP A 13 -13.15 3.13 16.92
C ASP A 13 -13.58 4.57 17.35
N PRO A 14 -13.37 4.95 18.62
CA PRO A 14 -13.82 6.24 19.16
C PRO A 14 -13.07 7.45 18.58
N ARG A 15 -11.93 7.23 17.91
CA ARG A 15 -11.11 8.29 17.31
C ARG A 15 -11.67 8.76 15.97
N VAL A 16 -12.57 7.97 15.38
CA VAL A 16 -13.33 8.37 14.20
C VAL A 16 -14.56 9.13 14.69
N GLY A 17 -14.60 10.45 14.44
CA GLY A 17 -15.68 11.35 14.89
C GLY A 17 -17.07 11.10 14.26
N VAL A 18 -17.20 10.05 13.45
CA VAL A 18 -18.46 9.50 12.92
C VAL A 18 -18.51 8.02 13.29
N THR A 19 -19.68 7.42 13.47
CA THR A 19 -19.81 5.96 13.68
C THR A 19 -19.57 5.25 12.34
N PRO A 20 -18.37 4.74 12.03
CA PRO A 20 -18.16 4.01 10.79
C PRO A 20 -18.93 2.68 10.86
N LYS A 21 -19.42 2.24 9.70
CA LYS A 21 -20.06 0.94 9.55
C LYS A 21 -19.37 0.21 8.42
N TYR A 22 -18.85 -0.97 8.73
CA TYR A 22 -18.26 -1.84 7.73
C TYR A 22 -19.31 -2.30 6.70
N SER A 23 -18.91 -2.29 5.44
CA SER A 23 -19.58 -2.99 4.33
C SER A 23 -18.51 -3.55 3.42
N ARG A 24 -18.55 -4.87 3.20
CA ARG A 24 -17.62 -5.56 2.33
C ARG A 24 -17.67 -5.00 0.92
N GLU A 25 -18.86 -4.75 0.40
CA GLU A 25 -19.09 -4.20 -0.95
C GLU A 25 -18.52 -2.79 -1.09
N ALA A 26 -18.73 -1.94 -0.08
CA ALA A 26 -18.16 -0.59 -0.06
C ALA A 26 -16.63 -0.63 0.02
N THR A 27 -16.06 -1.56 0.80
CA THR A 27 -14.61 -1.78 0.89
C THR A 27 -14.03 -2.23 -0.45
N ILE A 28 -14.65 -3.23 -1.09
CA ILE A 28 -14.24 -3.69 -2.43
C ILE A 28 -14.28 -2.53 -3.41
N ALA A 29 -15.39 -1.78 -3.45
CA ALA A 29 -15.54 -0.64 -4.34
C ALA A 29 -14.50 0.45 -4.10
N ALA A 30 -14.14 0.73 -2.84
CA ALA A 30 -13.12 1.71 -2.48
C ALA A 30 -11.72 1.28 -2.97
N VAL A 31 -11.33 0.03 -2.72
CA VAL A 31 -10.04 -0.50 -3.19
C VAL A 31 -9.99 -0.56 -4.72
N THR A 32 -11.06 -1.01 -5.37
CA THR A 32 -11.17 -1.01 -6.84
C THR A 32 -11.02 0.39 -7.41
N SER A 33 -11.76 1.37 -6.87
CA SER A 33 -11.73 2.75 -7.36
C SER A 33 -10.35 3.39 -7.17
N PHE A 34 -9.69 3.07 -6.06
CA PHE A 34 -8.32 3.52 -5.80
C PHE A 34 -7.34 2.96 -6.83
N TYR A 35 -7.32 1.64 -7.07
CA TYR A 35 -6.45 1.03 -8.09
C TYR A 35 -6.73 1.55 -9.50
N GLN A 36 -8.01 1.74 -9.86
CA GLN A 36 -8.39 2.34 -11.14
C GLN A 36 -7.91 3.79 -11.26
N SER A 37 -7.90 4.55 -10.17
CA SER A 37 -7.36 5.91 -10.15
C SER A 37 -5.85 5.93 -10.36
N LEU A 38 -5.12 4.96 -9.79
CA LEU A 38 -3.68 4.81 -10.01
C LEU A 38 -3.34 4.58 -11.50
N CYS A 39 -4.21 3.93 -12.28
CA CYS A 39 -4.00 3.74 -13.72
C CYS A 39 -3.91 5.04 -14.54
N LYS A 40 -4.28 6.20 -13.96
CA LYS A 40 -4.01 7.51 -14.57
C LYS A 40 -2.50 7.81 -14.58
N LEU A 41 -1.75 7.30 -13.62
CA LEU A 41 -0.30 7.52 -13.50
C LEU A 41 0.44 6.82 -14.65
N PRO A 42 1.58 7.37 -15.13
CA PRO A 42 2.35 6.82 -16.24
C PRO A 42 2.81 5.35 -16.10
N HIS A 43 2.88 4.84 -14.86
CA HIS A 43 3.49 3.54 -14.55
C HIS A 43 2.50 2.44 -14.20
N PHE A 44 1.21 2.73 -14.14
CA PHE A 44 0.17 1.75 -13.86
C PHE A 44 -0.66 1.51 -15.10
N ASP A 45 -0.69 0.30 -15.63
CA ASP A 45 -1.56 -0.08 -16.73
C ASP A 45 -2.89 -0.63 -16.19
N PRO A 46 -4.04 -0.35 -16.83
CA PRO A 46 -5.31 -0.99 -16.45
C PRO A 46 -5.24 -2.53 -16.41
N SER A 47 -4.39 -3.14 -17.25
CA SER A 47 -4.16 -4.59 -17.26
C SER A 47 -3.35 -5.10 -16.07
N ASP A 48 -2.78 -4.23 -15.24
CA ASP A 48 -2.13 -4.62 -13.99
C ASP A 48 -3.14 -4.97 -12.89
N ILE A 49 -4.39 -4.54 -13.01
CA ILE A 49 -5.44 -4.88 -12.05
C ILE A 49 -5.97 -6.28 -12.33
N LEU A 50 -5.87 -7.14 -11.32
CA LEU A 50 -6.47 -8.46 -11.24
C LEU A 50 -7.83 -8.34 -10.56
N TYR A 51 -8.89 -8.60 -11.32
CA TYR A 51 -10.25 -8.65 -10.77
C TYR A 51 -10.62 -10.08 -10.36
N PRO A 52 -11.29 -10.26 -9.21
CA PRO A 52 -11.75 -11.57 -8.80
C PRO A 52 -12.83 -12.09 -9.76
N PRO A 53 -12.94 -13.43 -9.93
CA PRO A 53 -14.14 -14.04 -10.50
C PRO A 53 -15.39 -13.67 -9.70
N THR A 54 -16.58 -13.88 -10.27
CA THR A 54 -17.86 -13.60 -9.59
C THR A 54 -18.02 -14.33 -8.25
N GLN A 55 -17.44 -15.53 -8.12
CA GLN A 55 -17.44 -16.34 -6.89
C GLN A 55 -16.19 -16.11 -6.02
N GLY A 56 -15.43 -15.07 -6.34
CA GLY A 56 -14.16 -14.73 -5.72
C GLY A 56 -12.99 -15.61 -6.17
N TRP A 57 -11.81 -15.33 -5.63
CA TRP A 57 -10.58 -16.06 -5.88
C TRP A 57 -10.68 -17.50 -5.35
N PRO A 58 -10.57 -18.54 -6.21
CA PRO A 58 -10.83 -19.92 -5.81
C PRO A 58 -9.79 -20.47 -4.83
N ASN A 59 -8.60 -19.88 -4.79
CA ASN A 59 -7.50 -20.26 -3.93
C ASN A 59 -7.55 -19.56 -2.55
N ILE A 60 -8.44 -18.58 -2.34
CA ILE A 60 -8.62 -17.93 -1.03
C ILE A 60 -9.82 -18.57 -0.34
N THR A 61 -9.54 -19.54 0.53
CA THR A 61 -10.54 -20.24 1.34
C THR A 61 -10.12 -20.28 2.80
N HIS A 62 -11.04 -20.66 3.67
CA HIS A 62 -10.75 -20.85 5.09
C HIS A 62 -9.63 -21.85 5.34
N GLU A 63 -9.60 -22.91 4.56
CA GLU A 63 -8.61 -23.97 4.66
C GLU A 63 -7.23 -23.45 4.23
N THR A 64 -7.14 -22.76 3.08
CA THR A 64 -5.86 -22.25 2.55
C THR A 64 -5.33 -21.06 3.35
N PHE A 65 -6.20 -20.32 4.06
CA PHE A 65 -5.82 -19.19 4.91
C PHE A 65 -5.81 -19.51 6.41
N SER A 66 -6.03 -20.77 6.81
CA SER A 66 -6.14 -21.19 8.21
C SER A 66 -4.93 -20.79 9.06
N ALA A 67 -3.72 -20.89 8.50
CA ALA A 67 -2.47 -20.51 9.16
C ALA A 67 -2.37 -19.00 9.48
N TYR A 68 -3.16 -18.15 8.84
CA TYR A 68 -3.22 -16.71 9.14
C TYR A 68 -4.13 -16.38 10.34
N CYS A 69 -4.86 -17.36 10.87
CA CYS A 69 -5.77 -17.21 12.01
C CYS A 69 -6.75 -16.02 11.84
N LYS A 70 -7.25 -15.80 10.63
CA LYS A 70 -8.19 -14.71 10.31
C LYS A 70 -9.64 -15.15 10.46
N SER A 71 -10.49 -14.18 10.77
CA SER A 71 -11.94 -14.36 10.84
C SER A 71 -12.53 -14.67 9.45
N GLU A 72 -13.72 -15.28 9.44
CA GLU A 72 -14.44 -15.55 8.18
C GLU A 72 -14.70 -14.31 7.34
N GLU A 73 -14.99 -13.20 8.00
CA GLU A 73 -15.21 -11.93 7.32
C GLU A 73 -13.97 -11.44 6.57
N VAL A 74 -12.78 -11.56 7.20
CA VAL A 74 -11.52 -11.17 6.56
C VAL A 74 -11.21 -12.08 5.37
N VAL A 75 -11.35 -13.39 5.51
CA VAL A 75 -11.08 -14.33 4.41
C VAL A 75 -12.03 -14.06 3.25
N GLU A 76 -13.31 -13.83 3.52
CA GLU A 76 -14.32 -13.55 2.51
C GLU A 76 -14.13 -12.19 1.82
N LEU A 77 -13.66 -11.17 2.55
CA LEU A 77 -13.24 -9.90 1.98
C LEU A 77 -12.05 -10.11 1.03
N LEU A 78 -10.97 -10.74 1.49
CA LEU A 78 -9.77 -10.99 0.67
C LEU A 78 -10.13 -11.77 -0.61
N ARG A 79 -11.02 -12.76 -0.49
CA ARG A 79 -11.51 -13.55 -1.61
C ARG A 79 -12.15 -12.69 -2.73
N HIS A 80 -12.64 -11.50 -2.41
CA HIS A 80 -13.34 -10.61 -3.34
C HIS A 80 -12.65 -9.27 -3.60
N LEU A 81 -11.45 -9.04 -3.07
CA LEU A 81 -10.69 -7.84 -3.38
C LEU A 81 -10.04 -7.94 -4.78
N PRO A 82 -9.92 -6.82 -5.52
CA PRO A 82 -8.99 -6.76 -6.62
C PRO A 82 -7.55 -6.72 -6.08
N TYR A 83 -6.61 -7.19 -6.89
CA TYR A 83 -5.17 -7.13 -6.59
C TYR A 83 -4.39 -6.52 -7.75
N LEU A 84 -3.15 -6.11 -7.49
CA LEU A 84 -2.24 -5.72 -8.57
C LEU A 84 -1.34 -6.91 -8.95
N LYS A 85 -0.95 -7.01 -10.21
CA LYS A 85 0.06 -7.98 -10.63
C LYS A 85 1.40 -7.66 -9.97
N PRO A 86 2.21 -8.68 -9.63
CA PRO A 86 3.64 -8.48 -9.40
C PRO A 86 4.25 -7.72 -10.58
N TYR A 87 5.09 -6.74 -10.31
CA TYR A 87 5.75 -6.01 -11.39
C TYR A 87 6.73 -6.99 -12.05
N SER A 88 6.42 -7.45 -13.26
CA SER A 88 7.33 -8.31 -14.00
C SER A 88 8.44 -7.44 -14.58
N SER A 89 9.54 -7.26 -13.86
CA SER A 89 10.75 -6.75 -14.51
C SER A 89 11.20 -7.78 -15.54
N ASN A 90 10.93 -7.53 -16.83
CA ASN A 90 11.58 -8.21 -17.94
C ASN A 90 13.04 -7.75 -18.03
N ALA A 91 13.84 -8.06 -17.02
CA ALA A 91 15.27 -7.86 -17.01
C ALA A 91 15.88 -8.80 -15.97
N ASP A 92 16.53 -9.82 -16.49
CA ASP A 92 17.52 -10.68 -15.85
C ASP A 92 18.14 -10.06 -14.57
N GLY A 93 17.71 -10.56 -13.42
CA GLY A 93 18.51 -10.45 -12.18
C GLY A 93 18.47 -9.11 -11.45
N GLY A 94 17.32 -8.44 -11.34
CA GLY A 94 17.09 -7.52 -10.21
C GLY A 94 17.50 -8.17 -8.87
N PRO A 95 18.03 -7.41 -7.89
CA PRO A 95 18.60 -7.99 -6.68
C PRO A 95 17.59 -8.95 -6.04
N LYS A 96 18.02 -10.21 -5.85
CA LYS A 96 17.24 -11.29 -5.25
C LYS A 96 16.89 -10.94 -3.80
N GLY A 97 15.89 -10.09 -3.61
CA GLY A 97 15.35 -9.71 -2.32
C GLY A 97 14.50 -10.84 -1.73
N ARG A 98 14.34 -10.84 -0.40
CA ARG A 98 13.61 -11.87 0.37
C ARG A 98 12.10 -11.99 0.05
N TYR A 99 11.58 -11.21 -0.90
CA TYR A 99 10.15 -10.98 -1.11
C TYR A 99 9.72 -11.05 -2.59
N GLN A 100 10.41 -11.85 -3.39
CA GLN A 100 10.09 -12.06 -4.80
C GLN A 100 8.70 -12.71 -4.96
N GLY A 101 7.78 -12.05 -5.65
CA GLY A 101 6.42 -12.55 -5.91
C GLY A 101 5.31 -11.91 -5.06
N GLN A 102 5.43 -10.63 -4.73
CA GLN A 102 4.32 -9.81 -4.26
C GLN A 102 4.31 -8.53 -5.12
N CYS A 103 3.20 -7.80 -5.18
CA CYS A 103 3.13 -6.57 -5.97
C CYS A 103 4.29 -5.62 -5.65
N ASP A 104 5.00 -5.15 -6.67
CA ASP A 104 6.09 -4.17 -6.48
C ASP A 104 5.64 -2.72 -6.74
N TYR A 105 4.34 -2.52 -6.98
CA TYR A 105 3.73 -1.21 -7.09
C TYR A 105 3.72 -0.50 -5.74
N LEU A 106 4.32 0.70 -5.72
CA LEU A 106 4.24 1.61 -4.58
C LEU A 106 2.87 2.30 -4.57
N LEU A 107 2.09 2.11 -3.51
CA LEU A 107 0.83 2.83 -3.30
C LEU A 107 1.05 4.18 -2.61
N ALA A 108 2.09 4.26 -1.80
CA ALA A 108 2.55 5.40 -1.00
C ALA A 108 4.08 5.29 -0.80
N PRO A 109 4.78 6.31 -0.27
CA PRO A 109 6.21 6.25 0.01
C PRO A 109 6.58 4.97 0.77
N ASP A 110 7.56 4.23 0.23
CA ASP A 110 8.06 2.96 0.77
C ASP A 110 6.97 1.91 1.09
N THR A 111 5.79 2.02 0.48
CA THR A 111 4.60 1.23 0.81
C THR A 111 4.12 0.44 -0.38
N LEU A 112 4.19 -0.89 -0.29
CA LEU A 112 3.75 -1.84 -1.31
C LEU A 112 2.34 -2.35 -1.03
N CYS A 113 1.58 -2.68 -2.07
CA CYS A 113 0.36 -3.46 -1.89
C CYS A 113 0.65 -4.94 -1.65
N ILE A 114 -0.32 -5.64 -1.05
CA ILE A 114 -0.27 -7.09 -0.85
C ILE A 114 -1.27 -7.75 -1.81
N ASN A 115 -0.81 -8.76 -2.57
CA ASN A 115 -1.68 -9.60 -3.38
C ASN A 115 -1.88 -10.96 -2.71
N TYR A 116 -2.99 -11.10 -1.99
CA TYR A 116 -3.36 -12.35 -1.31
C TYR A 116 -3.82 -13.46 -2.26
N SER A 117 -4.11 -13.16 -3.53
CA SER A 117 -4.42 -14.20 -4.52
C SER A 117 -3.17 -14.89 -5.08
N ASP A 118 -1.96 -14.42 -4.74
CA ASP A 118 -0.72 -15.10 -5.12
C ASP A 118 -0.54 -16.40 -4.32
N GLU A 119 -0.49 -17.53 -5.01
CA GLU A 119 -0.32 -18.86 -4.41
C GLU A 119 0.94 -18.97 -3.53
N LYS A 120 1.98 -18.16 -3.80
CA LYS A 120 3.19 -18.14 -2.96
C LYS A 120 2.88 -17.72 -1.53
N LEU A 121 1.94 -16.79 -1.31
CA LEU A 121 1.54 -16.39 0.04
C LEU A 121 0.87 -17.54 0.80
N GLN A 122 0.25 -18.49 0.10
CA GLN A 122 -0.35 -19.66 0.72
C GLN A 122 0.75 -20.65 1.14
N HIS A 123 1.80 -20.80 0.33
CA HIS A 123 2.95 -21.66 0.65
C HIS A 123 3.90 -21.08 1.71
N PHE A 124 4.01 -19.76 1.85
CA PHE A 124 4.74 -19.14 2.96
C PHE A 124 4.15 -19.49 4.33
N ALA A 125 2.87 -19.89 4.37
CA ALA A 125 2.15 -20.29 5.57
C ALA A 125 2.52 -21.70 6.08
N ASP A 126 3.09 -22.56 5.23
CA ASP A 126 3.34 -23.97 5.52
C ASP A 126 4.65 -24.24 6.31
N GLY A 127 5.42 -23.21 6.68
CA GLY A 127 6.67 -23.44 7.42
C GLY A 127 7.24 -22.28 8.24
N ARG A 128 6.66 -21.08 8.18
CA ARG A 128 7.10 -19.92 9.01
C ARG A 128 5.96 -19.18 9.71
N ILE A 129 4.71 -19.48 9.38
CA ILE A 129 3.52 -18.93 10.02
C ILE A 129 2.97 -19.99 10.99
N GLN A 130 3.77 -20.41 11.97
CA GLN A 130 3.31 -21.35 13.00
C GLN A 130 2.83 -20.64 14.28
N ASP A 131 3.05 -19.32 14.41
CA ASP A 131 2.75 -18.56 15.63
C ASP A 131 1.83 -17.34 15.40
N GLY A 132 1.00 -17.33 14.35
CA GLY A 132 0.15 -16.16 14.02
C GLY A 132 0.90 -14.93 13.49
N LYS A 133 2.22 -15.04 13.26
CA LYS A 133 3.11 -13.97 12.75
C LYS A 133 3.15 -13.88 11.21
N GLY A 134 2.05 -14.22 10.55
CA GLY A 134 1.97 -14.32 9.08
C GLY A 134 1.42 -13.07 8.43
N SER A 135 2.18 -12.49 7.50
CA SER A 135 1.86 -11.29 6.69
C SER A 135 1.72 -9.95 7.42
N GLY A 136 1.92 -9.88 8.73
CA GLY A 136 1.92 -8.62 9.50
C GLY A 136 3.33 -8.09 9.81
N PRO A 137 3.44 -6.89 10.39
CA PRO A 137 4.70 -6.42 10.94
C PRO A 137 5.17 -7.34 12.07
N LEU A 138 6.47 -7.66 12.09
CA LEU A 138 7.10 -8.68 12.96
C LEU A 138 6.85 -8.50 14.48
N TRP A 139 6.35 -7.35 14.92
CA TRP A 139 6.23 -6.94 16.32
C TRP A 139 4.81 -6.57 16.73
N LEU A 140 3.82 -6.74 15.84
CA LEU A 140 2.43 -6.43 16.13
C LEU A 140 1.59 -7.71 16.08
N GLU A 141 0.93 -7.98 17.19
CA GLU A 141 -0.13 -8.99 17.23
C GLU A 141 -1.37 -8.40 16.58
N ILE A 142 -1.66 -8.85 15.36
CA ILE A 142 -2.82 -8.37 14.58
C ILE A 142 -4.02 -9.27 14.90
N PRO A 143 -5.13 -8.70 15.39
CA PRO A 143 -6.33 -9.49 15.66
C PRO A 143 -6.87 -10.23 14.42
N PRO A 144 -7.63 -11.32 14.60
CA PRO A 144 -8.22 -12.09 13.50
C PRO A 144 -9.15 -11.28 12.57
N TRP A 145 -9.76 -10.20 13.05
CA TRP A 145 -10.66 -9.33 12.30
C TRP A 145 -9.95 -8.16 11.59
N VAL A 146 -8.62 -8.07 11.72
CA VAL A 146 -7.79 -7.03 11.12
C VAL A 146 -6.88 -7.63 10.06
N VAL A 147 -6.71 -6.95 8.93
CA VAL A 147 -5.88 -7.39 7.82
C VAL A 147 -4.97 -6.27 7.30
N PRO A 148 -3.66 -6.50 7.10
CA PRO A 148 -2.82 -5.53 6.42
C PRO A 148 -3.19 -5.48 4.93
N LEU A 149 -3.51 -4.30 4.41
CA LEU A 149 -3.75 -4.11 2.97
C LEU A 149 -2.45 -3.74 2.22
N THR A 150 -1.48 -3.21 2.97
CA THR A 150 -0.16 -2.82 2.48
C THR A 150 0.93 -3.36 3.36
N ARG A 151 2.16 -3.32 2.86
CA ARG A 151 3.39 -3.67 3.59
C ARG A 151 4.46 -2.61 3.34
N SER A 152 5.36 -2.48 4.30
CA SER A 152 6.54 -1.63 4.15
C SER A 152 7.65 -2.29 3.33
N VAL A 153 8.37 -1.50 2.53
CA VAL A 153 9.64 -1.87 1.87
C VAL A 153 10.77 -1.96 2.91
N ASP A 154 10.76 -1.04 3.87
CA ASP A 154 11.78 -0.89 4.90
C ASP A 154 11.14 -0.50 6.26
N ASN A 155 11.75 0.40 7.03
CA ASN A 155 11.19 0.82 8.31
C ASN A 155 10.24 2.03 8.18
N TYR A 156 10.22 2.71 7.03
CA TYR A 156 9.52 3.98 6.81
C TYR A 156 8.19 3.84 6.06
N GLY A 157 7.96 2.69 5.40
CA GLY A 157 6.70 2.39 4.74
C GLY A 157 5.57 2.05 5.70
N ILE A 158 4.35 2.04 5.14
CA ILE A 158 3.11 1.96 5.88
C ILE A 158 2.54 0.55 5.81
N TRP A 159 2.25 -0.03 6.97
CA TRP A 159 1.31 -1.13 7.12
C TRP A 159 -0.08 -0.53 7.39
N LEU A 160 -0.94 -0.52 6.37
CA LEU A 160 -2.32 -0.06 6.51
C LEU A 160 -3.18 -1.21 7.04
N LEU A 161 -3.47 -1.18 8.33
CA LEU A 161 -4.17 -2.24 9.05
C LEU A 161 -5.67 -1.97 9.02
N PHE A 162 -6.40 -2.73 8.21
CA PHE A 162 -7.83 -2.58 8.00
C PHE A 162 -8.63 -3.47 8.94
N ASP A 163 -9.55 -2.86 9.69
CA ASP A 163 -10.43 -3.52 10.65
C ASP A 163 -11.82 -3.74 10.04
N THR A 164 -12.19 -5.02 9.91
CA THR A 164 -13.48 -5.43 9.32
C THR A 164 -14.66 -5.28 10.28
N THR A 165 -14.44 -4.95 11.54
CA THR A 165 -15.53 -4.76 12.52
C THR A 165 -16.22 -3.43 12.33
N ASP A 166 -15.46 -2.40 11.96
CA ASP A 166 -15.97 -1.03 11.84
C ASP A 166 -15.64 -0.37 10.49
N GLY A 167 -14.80 -0.97 9.65
CA GLY A 167 -14.45 -0.47 8.33
C GLY A 167 -13.40 0.64 8.36
N THR A 168 -12.63 0.73 9.44
CA THR A 168 -11.55 1.70 9.59
C THR A 168 -10.19 1.09 9.24
N ALA A 169 -9.22 1.95 8.96
CA ALA A 169 -7.83 1.57 8.84
C ALA A 169 -6.96 2.45 9.76
N THR A 170 -5.98 1.82 10.41
CA THR A 170 -4.95 2.52 11.18
C THR A 170 -3.60 2.27 10.53
N ARG A 171 -2.78 3.32 10.44
CA ARG A 171 -1.41 3.21 9.97
C ARG A 171 -0.50 2.67 11.06
N TYR A 172 0.32 1.71 10.69
CA TYR A 172 1.46 1.27 11.48
C TYR A 172 2.74 1.45 10.66
N ASP A 173 3.75 2.09 11.23
CA ASP A 173 5.11 2.09 10.73
C ASP A 173 6.08 1.68 11.83
N LEU A 174 7.26 1.18 11.44
CA LEU A 174 8.17 0.57 12.40
C LEU A 174 8.94 1.60 13.23
N VAL A 175 9.14 2.80 12.67
CA VAL A 175 9.84 3.93 13.33
C VAL A 175 8.87 4.77 14.17
N GLY A 176 7.62 4.31 14.33
CA GLY A 176 6.52 5.06 14.90
C GLY A 176 6.79 5.68 16.26
N TYR A 177 6.00 6.71 16.55
CA TYR A 177 6.04 7.43 17.81
C TYR A 177 5.22 6.69 18.87
N THR A 178 5.61 6.82 20.14
CA THR A 178 4.80 6.38 21.27
C THR A 178 3.78 7.46 21.60
N TYR A 179 2.50 7.13 21.47
CA TYR A 179 1.38 7.99 21.85
C TYR A 179 0.82 7.59 23.21
N ASP A 180 0.07 8.49 23.85
CA ASP A 180 -0.75 8.12 24.99
C ASP A 180 -1.83 7.12 24.54
N PRO A 181 -2.12 6.07 25.31
CA PRO A 181 -3.08 5.05 24.90
C PRO A 181 -4.50 5.61 24.85
N ASP A 182 -5.23 5.27 23.79
CA ASP A 182 -6.63 5.63 23.58
C ASP A 182 -7.60 4.59 24.20
N TYR A 183 -7.09 3.39 24.50
CA TYR A 183 -7.87 2.25 24.94
C TYR A 183 -7.43 1.71 26.30
N GLU A 184 -8.39 1.17 27.05
CA GLU A 184 -8.08 0.37 28.24
C GLU A 184 -7.38 -0.94 27.84
N PRO A 185 -6.46 -1.49 28.66
CA PRO A 185 -5.68 -2.68 28.30
C PRO A 185 -6.50 -3.94 27.98
N ASP A 186 -7.74 -4.05 28.49
CA ASP A 186 -8.67 -5.15 28.23
C ASP A 186 -9.60 -4.90 27.04
N ASP A 187 -9.61 -3.69 26.47
CA ASP A 187 -10.33 -3.39 25.24
C ASP A 187 -9.66 -4.14 24.07
N PRO A 188 -10.39 -4.98 23.31
CA PRO A 188 -9.83 -5.70 22.18
C PRO A 188 -9.25 -4.80 21.07
N ARG A 189 -9.50 -3.49 21.10
CA ARG A 189 -8.98 -2.49 20.16
C ARG A 189 -7.65 -1.86 20.59
N HIS A 190 -7.13 -2.16 21.79
CA HIS A 190 -5.86 -1.63 22.30
C HIS A 190 -4.63 -1.97 21.42
N TRP A 191 -4.75 -2.93 20.48
CA TRP A 191 -3.70 -3.18 19.49
C TRP A 191 -3.35 -1.91 18.69
N ARG A 192 -4.29 -0.97 18.57
CA ARG A 192 -4.10 0.31 17.89
C ARG A 192 -3.24 1.31 18.65
N ASP A 193 -3.04 1.14 19.96
CA ASP A 193 -2.12 1.98 20.76
C ASP A 193 -0.64 1.75 20.38
N LYS A 194 -0.37 0.65 19.64
CA LYS A 194 0.95 0.37 19.04
C LYS A 194 1.10 0.93 17.63
N CYS A 195 0.09 1.62 17.13
CA CYS A 195 0.03 2.20 15.78
C CYS A 195 0.09 3.74 15.85
N GLU A 196 0.07 4.42 14.72
CA GLU A 196 -0.07 5.89 14.72
C GLU A 196 -1.44 6.32 15.25
N ASP A 197 -1.51 7.57 15.73
CA ASP A 197 -2.72 8.22 16.26
C ASP A 197 -3.80 8.49 15.19
N VAL A 198 -3.48 8.28 13.92
CA VAL A 198 -4.42 8.48 12.81
C VAL A 198 -5.18 7.19 12.47
N THR A 199 -6.49 7.20 12.73
CA THR A 199 -7.44 6.20 12.26
C THR A 199 -8.57 6.85 11.49
N MET A 200 -8.91 6.27 10.33
CA MET A 200 -9.93 6.81 9.43
C MET A 200 -10.72 5.69 8.78
N ARG A 201 -11.86 6.01 8.14
CA ARG A 201 -12.52 5.06 7.23
C ARG A 201 -11.55 4.71 6.10
N LEU A 202 -11.52 3.45 5.67
CA LEU A 202 -10.59 3.03 4.60
C LEU A 202 -10.74 3.88 3.34
N LYS A 203 -11.99 4.19 2.94
CA LYS A 203 -12.28 5.04 1.79
C LYS A 203 -11.60 6.40 1.89
N ASP A 204 -11.71 7.07 3.04
CA ASP A 204 -11.11 8.39 3.25
C ASP A 204 -9.58 8.30 3.21
N TYR A 205 -9.01 7.22 3.73
CA TYR A 205 -7.56 6.96 3.69
C TYR A 205 -7.05 6.82 2.24
N LEU A 206 -7.77 6.05 1.42
CA LEU A 206 -7.45 5.85 0.00
C LEU A 206 -7.69 7.11 -0.83
N GLU A 207 -8.73 7.90 -0.50
CA GLU A 207 -8.98 9.21 -1.13
C GLU A 207 -7.86 10.19 -0.81
N MET A 208 -7.40 10.25 0.44
CA MET A 208 -6.24 11.06 0.83
C MET A 208 -4.98 10.66 0.04
N TRP A 209 -4.69 9.36 -0.10
CA TRP A 209 -3.56 8.90 -0.90
C TRP A 209 -3.72 9.26 -2.39
N ASN A 210 -4.93 9.11 -2.92
CA ASN A 210 -5.23 9.51 -4.28
C ASN A 210 -5.02 11.03 -4.49
N GLU A 211 -5.45 11.86 -3.55
CA GLU A 211 -5.20 13.31 -3.59
C GLU A 211 -3.70 13.63 -3.63
N LYS A 212 -2.85 12.87 -2.92
CA LYS A 212 -1.40 13.07 -2.96
C LYS A 212 -0.82 12.86 -4.35
N TRP A 213 -1.33 11.87 -5.09
CA TRP A 213 -0.99 11.64 -6.49
C TRP A 213 -1.55 12.74 -7.41
N MET A 214 -2.82 13.09 -7.24
CA MET A 214 -3.51 14.09 -8.06
C MET A 214 -2.86 15.48 -7.95
N CYS A 215 -2.44 15.86 -6.75
CA CYS A 215 -1.74 17.12 -6.49
C CYS A 215 -0.23 17.07 -6.78
N LEU A 216 0.30 15.94 -7.27
CA LEU A 216 1.72 15.72 -7.54
C LEU A 216 2.63 15.96 -6.32
N THR A 217 2.10 15.74 -5.11
CA THR A 217 2.90 15.69 -3.88
C THR A 217 3.63 14.35 -3.77
N TRP A 218 3.08 13.30 -4.38
CA TRP A 218 3.77 12.06 -4.67
C TRP A 218 4.02 11.99 -6.18
N LEU A 219 5.27 11.72 -6.53
CA LEU A 219 5.78 11.66 -7.89
C LEU A 219 6.39 10.29 -8.12
N CYS A 220 5.99 9.64 -9.20
CA CYS A 220 6.60 8.40 -9.61
C CYS A 220 7.79 8.71 -10.52
N VAL A 221 8.97 8.22 -10.15
CA VAL A 221 10.17 8.30 -10.97
C VAL A 221 10.21 7.03 -11.82
N PRO A 222 10.20 7.14 -13.15
CA PRO A 222 10.40 5.99 -14.02
C PRO A 222 11.68 5.24 -13.64
N GLY A 223 11.71 3.93 -13.75
CA GLY A 223 12.92 3.14 -13.52
C GLY A 223 12.96 1.94 -14.45
N GLU A 224 14.17 1.50 -14.82
CA GLU A 224 14.36 0.30 -15.65
C GLU A 224 13.88 -0.98 -14.94
N THR A 225 14.02 -1.04 -13.61
CA THR A 225 13.72 -2.24 -12.81
C THR A 225 12.51 -2.07 -11.90
N ARG A 226 12.40 -0.96 -11.17
CA ARG A 226 11.27 -0.63 -10.32
C ARG A 226 11.06 0.89 -10.30
N PRO A 227 9.83 1.39 -10.48
CA PRO A 227 9.55 2.80 -10.25
C PRO A 227 9.84 3.16 -8.79
N SER A 228 10.57 4.25 -8.55
CA SER A 228 10.70 4.81 -7.21
C SER A 228 9.68 5.93 -7.01
N LEU A 229 9.37 6.24 -5.76
CA LEU A 229 8.46 7.31 -5.40
C LEU A 229 9.26 8.43 -4.75
N ARG A 230 9.12 9.64 -5.28
CA ARG A 230 9.56 10.89 -4.66
C ARG A 230 8.36 11.57 -4.04
N PHE A 231 8.51 12.10 -2.83
CA PHE A 231 7.46 12.84 -2.17
C PHE A 231 7.97 14.21 -1.74
N HIS A 232 7.14 15.21 -1.97
CA HIS A 232 7.40 16.59 -1.59
C HIS A 232 6.47 16.98 -0.44
N SER A 233 7.04 17.53 0.63
CA SER A 233 6.29 18.20 1.69
C SER A 233 6.20 19.70 1.40
N PRO A 234 5.02 20.26 1.08
CA PRO A 234 4.85 21.68 0.83
C PRO A 234 5.27 22.56 2.01
N ASN A 235 5.28 22.00 3.22
CA ASN A 235 5.54 22.69 4.48
C ASN A 235 7.03 22.75 4.85
N GLU A 236 7.89 21.98 4.19
CA GLU A 236 9.32 21.88 4.59
C GLU A 236 10.21 22.95 3.96
N GLY A 237 9.66 23.90 3.19
CA GLY A 237 10.38 25.04 2.62
C GLY A 237 11.46 24.67 1.58
N TYR A 238 11.88 23.41 1.52
CA TYR A 238 12.80 22.86 0.55
C TYR A 238 12.04 22.42 -0.70
N LYS A 239 12.26 23.13 -1.80
CA LYS A 239 11.84 22.69 -3.13
C LYS A 239 13.01 21.99 -3.79
N ASP A 240 12.94 20.66 -3.89
CA ASP A 240 13.85 19.92 -4.76
C ASP A 240 13.56 20.34 -6.21
N GLU A 241 14.58 20.86 -6.90
CA GLU A 241 14.47 21.31 -8.28
C GLU A 241 14.04 20.16 -9.21
N LYS A 242 14.43 18.92 -8.90
CA LYS A 242 14.07 17.73 -9.66
C LYS A 242 12.57 17.44 -9.57
N ASP A 243 12.02 17.56 -8.37
CA ASP A 243 10.58 17.37 -8.14
C ASP A 243 9.78 18.43 -8.90
N ALA A 244 10.23 19.68 -8.88
CA ALA A 244 9.60 20.78 -9.63
C ALA A 244 9.62 20.53 -11.15
N GLN A 245 10.75 20.04 -11.69
CA GLN A 245 10.87 19.69 -13.11
C GLN A 245 9.92 18.54 -13.49
N MET A 246 9.84 17.48 -12.68
CA MET A 246 8.91 16.37 -12.91
C MET A 246 7.45 16.82 -12.87
N GLN A 247 7.08 17.67 -11.91
CA GLN A 247 5.73 18.23 -11.85
C GLN A 247 5.40 19.04 -13.10
N GLU A 248 6.34 19.84 -13.59
CA GLU A 248 6.17 20.64 -14.80
C GLU A 248 5.99 19.75 -16.03
N ILE A 249 6.76 18.67 -16.15
CA ILE A 249 6.58 17.66 -17.20
C ILE A 249 5.16 17.10 -17.14
N MET A 250 4.69 16.63 -15.97
CA MET A 250 3.34 16.09 -15.81
C MET A 250 2.26 17.10 -16.23
N ARG A 251 2.36 18.36 -15.77
CA ARG A 251 1.39 19.43 -16.08
C ARG A 251 1.40 19.83 -17.55
N THR A 252 2.57 19.95 -18.17
CA THR A 252 2.70 20.24 -19.62
C THR A 252 2.06 19.14 -20.48
N HIS A 253 2.04 17.91 -19.97
CA HIS A 253 1.36 16.79 -20.61
C HIS A 253 -0.12 16.66 -20.23
N GLY A 254 -0.70 17.67 -19.58
CA GLY A 254 -2.15 17.77 -19.34
C GLY A 254 -2.63 17.11 -18.06
N TRP A 255 -1.73 16.81 -17.11
CA TRP A 255 -2.13 16.28 -15.80
C TRP A 255 -3.02 17.29 -15.03
N PRO A 256 -4.11 16.85 -14.37
CA PRO A 256 -4.60 15.47 -14.30
C PRO A 256 -5.67 15.09 -15.33
N ASP A 257 -6.25 16.08 -16.04
CA ASP A 257 -7.47 15.86 -16.82
C ASP A 257 -7.19 15.42 -18.26
N ALA A 258 -6.62 16.29 -19.08
CA ALA A 258 -6.30 16.03 -20.49
C ALA A 258 -4.94 15.31 -20.62
N PHE A 259 -4.72 14.31 -19.77
CA PHE A 259 -3.41 13.73 -19.55
C PHE A 259 -2.97 12.81 -20.70
N ARG A 260 -1.93 13.23 -21.41
CA ARG A 260 -1.28 12.46 -22.48
C ARG A 260 -0.27 11.50 -21.85
N LYS A 261 -0.78 10.41 -21.29
CA LYS A 261 -0.06 9.46 -20.44
C LYS A 261 1.24 8.94 -21.07
N GLU A 262 1.19 8.43 -22.31
CA GLU A 262 2.36 7.85 -22.97
C GLU A 262 3.42 8.91 -23.30
N GLU A 263 3.01 10.07 -23.84
CA GLU A 263 3.92 11.20 -24.09
C GLU A 263 4.61 11.67 -22.80
N CYS A 264 3.86 11.76 -21.70
CA CYS A 264 4.41 12.12 -20.40
C CYS A 264 5.41 11.09 -19.89
N LYS A 265 5.11 9.80 -20.05
CA LYS A 265 5.99 8.70 -19.66
C LYS A 265 7.33 8.77 -20.40
N GLU A 266 7.29 9.00 -21.72
CA GLU A 266 8.48 9.20 -22.54
C GLU A 266 9.28 10.42 -22.10
N ALA A 267 8.61 11.55 -21.84
CA ALA A 267 9.26 12.77 -21.37
C ALA A 267 9.95 12.59 -20.01
N LEU A 268 9.32 11.89 -19.06
CA LEU A 268 9.91 11.58 -17.76
C LEU A 268 11.11 10.63 -17.87
N LEU A 269 11.07 9.65 -18.79
CA LEU A 269 12.22 8.78 -19.07
C LEU A 269 13.40 9.55 -19.66
N VAL A 270 13.15 10.44 -20.62
CA VAL A 270 14.20 11.31 -21.19
C VAL A 270 14.81 12.21 -20.12
N TRP A 271 13.97 12.83 -19.28
CA TRP A 271 14.42 13.64 -18.15
C TRP A 271 15.30 12.83 -17.19
N LYS A 272 14.85 11.64 -16.79
CA LYS A 272 15.61 10.77 -15.89
C LYS A 272 16.97 10.39 -16.46
N ASN A 273 17.05 10.01 -17.74
CA ASN A 273 18.32 9.63 -18.36
C ASN A 273 19.34 10.76 -18.33
N ARG A 274 18.89 12.01 -18.54
CA ARG A 274 19.75 13.21 -18.43
C ARG A 274 20.24 13.42 -17.00
N GLU A 275 19.37 13.24 -16.02
CA GLU A 275 19.72 13.36 -14.59
C GLU A 275 20.74 12.31 -14.15
N ASP A 276 20.57 11.07 -14.61
CA ASP A 276 21.48 9.97 -14.31
C ASP A 276 22.87 10.21 -14.96
N GLU A 277 22.90 10.74 -16.20
CA GLU A 277 24.14 11.13 -16.88
C GLU A 277 24.87 12.28 -16.15
N ALA A 278 24.16 13.36 -15.80
CA ALA A 278 24.73 14.51 -15.10
C ALA A 278 25.35 14.09 -13.75
N SER A 279 24.62 13.28 -12.98
CA SER A 279 25.08 12.75 -11.69
C SER A 279 26.37 11.91 -11.84
N ARG A 280 26.47 11.10 -12.90
CA ARG A 280 27.67 10.30 -13.19
C ARG A 280 28.89 11.17 -13.50
N PHE A 281 28.73 12.24 -14.26
CA PHE A 281 29.82 13.17 -14.56
C PHE A 281 30.35 13.89 -13.32
N GLU A 282 29.45 14.32 -12.42
CA GLU A 282 29.86 14.96 -11.16
C GLU A 282 30.70 14.03 -10.27
N VAL A 283 30.28 12.77 -10.14
CA VAL A 283 31.04 11.77 -9.36
C VAL A 283 32.42 11.54 -9.98
N LEU A 284 32.50 11.41 -11.30
CA LEU A 284 33.78 11.23 -12.00
C LEU A 284 34.70 12.46 -11.88
N ALA A 285 34.15 13.67 -11.83
CA ALA A 285 34.91 14.88 -11.61
C ALA A 285 35.50 14.93 -10.19
N LYS A 286 34.72 14.56 -9.17
CA LYS A 286 35.16 14.50 -7.76
C LYS A 286 36.21 13.41 -7.50
N LEU A 287 36.21 12.31 -8.27
CA LEU A 287 37.21 11.25 -8.16
C LEU A 287 38.55 11.61 -8.83
N LYS A 288 38.57 12.62 -9.70
CA LYS A 288 39.76 13.10 -10.41
C LYS A 288 40.41 14.33 -9.77
N SER A 289 39.78 14.91 -8.74
CA SER A 289 40.28 16.02 -7.91
C SER A 289 40.86 15.50 -6.60
#